data_AF-A0A8J8YND2-F1
#
_entry.id   AF-A0A8J8YND2-F1
#
_cell.length_a   1.000
_cell.length_b   1.000
_cell.length_c   1.000
_cell.angle_alpha   90.00
_cell.angle_beta   90.00
_cell.angle_gamma   90.00
#
_symmetry.space_group_name_H-M   'P 1'
#
loop_
_entity.id
_entity.type
_entity.pdbx_description
1 polymer ?
#
loop_
_entity_poly.entity_id
_entity_poly.type
_entity_poly.pdbx_seq_one_letter_code
_entity_poly.pdbx_strand_id
1 'polypeptide(L)'
;MRITGILEMRKHLHPESSRIEWSGELQQYNMIDECIHEKKAGRQLGRVMRLVGIGRACSTKPVKVSTDVKRLILDKMLKIWATSTSANKLDLTRFHGEWAQRWVKRYYHHEAPPPFEFTAGTSDEEQASASPSARAQRALWISRIQDLGFVASVFIWHLVTDICLEADSTRVAEKLTNSSWELSNYVMYLVVKCKAMVSKYERDSLSYSREQVMWPVILDRPVDRSEFVENLLSARHHDVLGDAIDVSSELLKMEEAAARWDLISTVWVEMICYMAHNCGVAFHAKQLCAGGELVTHVKMLLMILRFPV
;
A
#
# COMPACT_ATOMS: atom_id res chain seq x y z
N MET A 1 29.93 8.61 -20.80
CA MET A 1 28.82 9.58 -20.76
C MET A 1 27.96 9.43 -19.48
N ARG A 2 28.57 9.41 -18.28
CA ARG A 2 27.89 8.94 -17.04
C ARG A 2 28.23 9.68 -15.73
N ILE A 3 28.93 10.81 -15.76
CA ILE A 3 29.17 11.65 -14.56
C ILE A 3 28.67 13.08 -14.78
N THR A 4 28.75 13.55 -16.02
CA THR A 4 28.33 14.90 -16.44
C THR A 4 26.85 15.17 -16.18
N GLY A 5 25.97 14.19 -16.38
CA GLY A 5 24.52 14.36 -16.11
C GLY A 5 24.18 14.55 -14.62
N ILE A 6 24.95 13.94 -13.71
CA ILE A 6 24.74 14.07 -12.26
C ILE A 6 25.25 15.44 -11.78
N LEU A 7 26.39 15.91 -12.31
CA LEU A 7 26.93 17.24 -12.00
C LEU A 7 26.06 18.39 -12.55
N GLU A 8 25.44 18.21 -13.72
CA GLU A 8 24.60 19.25 -14.33
C GLU A 8 23.23 19.38 -13.67
N MET A 9 22.70 18.30 -13.10
CA MET A 9 21.52 18.35 -12.21
C MET A 9 21.84 19.10 -10.91
N ARG A 10 23.04 18.95 -10.34
CA ARG A 10 23.45 19.65 -9.10
C ARG A 10 23.43 21.18 -9.26
N LYS A 11 23.82 21.70 -10.43
CA LYS A 11 23.78 23.15 -10.74
C LYS A 11 22.35 23.71 -10.81
N HIS A 12 21.40 22.90 -11.27
CA HIS A 12 19.97 23.28 -11.31
C HIS A 12 19.28 23.07 -9.95
N LEU A 13 19.90 22.32 -9.04
CA LEU A 13 19.45 22.09 -7.66
C LEU A 13 19.98 23.15 -6.65
N HIS A 14 20.90 24.04 -7.04
CA HIS A 14 21.33 25.20 -6.23
C HIS A 14 21.62 26.49 -7.05
N PRO A 15 20.64 27.35 -7.30
CA PRO A 15 20.75 28.79 -7.33
C PRO A 15 20.69 29.32 -5.90
N GLU A 16 21.59 30.25 -5.64
CA GLU A 16 21.66 31.08 -4.45
C GLU A 16 20.42 31.98 -4.37
N SER A 17 19.28 31.46 -3.89
CA SER A 17 18.18 32.27 -3.34
C SER A 17 17.10 31.37 -2.72
N SER A 18 16.94 31.44 -1.39
CA SER A 18 15.75 31.05 -0.60
C SER A 18 14.97 29.79 -1.02
N ARG A 19 15.67 28.70 -1.36
CA ARG A 19 15.03 27.54 -1.99
C ARG A 19 14.16 26.73 -1.04
N ILE A 20 12.96 26.40 -1.52
CA ILE A 20 12.06 25.40 -0.95
C ILE A 20 12.83 24.08 -0.87
N GLU A 21 13.36 23.77 0.30
CA GLU A 21 14.01 22.50 0.58
C GLU A 21 12.94 21.41 0.70
N TRP A 22 13.26 20.20 0.25
CA TRP A 22 12.41 19.02 0.45
C TRP A 22 12.03 18.94 1.93
N SER A 23 10.73 18.97 2.21
CA SER A 23 10.21 18.98 3.59
C SER A 23 10.63 17.73 4.37
N GLY A 24 10.98 16.67 3.65
CA GLY A 24 11.29 15.38 4.22
C GLY A 24 10.07 14.75 4.87
N GLU A 25 8.86 15.12 4.43
CA GLU A 25 7.59 14.68 5.01
C GLU A 25 6.78 13.85 4.02
N LEU A 26 5.97 12.95 4.57
CA LEU A 26 4.92 12.24 3.85
C LEU A 26 3.58 12.46 4.56
N GLN A 27 2.54 12.73 3.78
CA GLN A 27 1.18 12.86 4.31
C GLN A 27 0.65 11.50 4.74
N GLN A 28 -0.16 11.48 5.80
CA GLN A 28 -0.78 10.27 6.32
C GLN A 28 -2.30 10.33 6.20
N TYR A 29 -2.87 9.26 5.66
CA TYR A 29 -4.30 9.04 5.61
C TYR A 29 -4.60 7.56 5.83
N ASN A 30 -5.25 7.26 6.96
CA ASN A 30 -5.69 5.92 7.32
C ASN A 30 -7.22 5.86 7.28
N MET A 31 -7.77 4.91 6.54
CA MET A 31 -9.22 4.85 6.33
C MET A 31 -9.98 4.41 7.58
N ILE A 32 -9.43 3.46 8.32
CA ILE A 32 -10.02 2.97 9.57
C ILE A 32 -10.08 4.12 10.58
N ASP A 33 -8.98 4.87 10.72
CA ASP A 33 -8.96 6.04 11.61
C ASP A 33 -9.98 7.11 11.20
N GLU A 34 -10.14 7.38 9.90
CA GLU A 34 -11.16 8.33 9.43
C GLU A 34 -12.57 7.84 9.80
N CYS A 35 -12.87 6.54 9.65
CA CYS A 35 -14.16 5.96 10.03
C CYS A 35 -14.42 6.05 11.54
N ILE A 36 -13.40 5.76 12.37
CA ILE A 36 -13.47 5.88 13.83
C ILE A 36 -13.69 7.33 14.24
N HIS A 37 -12.95 8.28 13.63
CA HIS A 37 -13.12 9.71 13.88
C HIS A 37 -14.49 10.23 13.49
N GLU A 38 -15.06 9.78 12.36
CA GLU A 38 -16.43 10.12 11.95
C GLU A 38 -17.48 9.59 12.93
N LYS A 39 -17.30 8.39 13.47
CA LYS A 39 -18.17 7.86 14.53
C LYS A 39 -18.15 8.75 15.77
N LYS A 40 -16.95 9.04 16.29
CA LYS A 40 -16.75 9.85 17.50
C LYS A 40 -17.32 11.28 17.36
N ALA A 41 -17.37 11.82 16.13
CA ALA A 41 -17.90 13.15 15.86
C ALA A 41 -19.42 13.21 15.60
N GLY A 42 -20.13 12.07 15.60
CA GLY A 42 -21.57 11.99 15.34
C GLY A 42 -21.91 11.89 13.85
N ARG A 43 -22.57 10.78 13.45
CA ARG A 43 -22.85 10.44 12.03
C ARG A 43 -23.69 11.47 11.29
N GLN A 44 -24.62 12.14 11.97
CA GLN A 44 -25.50 13.14 11.35
C GLN A 44 -24.72 14.37 10.91
N LEU A 45 -23.79 14.86 11.74
CA LEU A 45 -22.94 16.01 11.39
C LEU A 45 -22.03 15.67 10.20
N GLY A 46 -21.47 14.45 10.16
CA GLY A 46 -20.63 13.99 9.06
C GLY A 46 -21.38 13.76 7.73
N ARG A 47 -22.64 13.32 7.76
CA ARG A 47 -23.50 13.21 6.57
C ARG A 47 -23.96 14.59 6.06
N VAL A 48 -24.36 15.48 6.97
CA VAL A 48 -24.77 16.85 6.63
C VAL A 48 -23.61 17.61 6.01
N MET A 49 -22.42 17.58 6.63
CA MET A 49 -21.20 18.20 6.10
C MET A 49 -20.87 17.75 4.67
N ARG A 50 -21.01 16.44 4.38
CA ARG A 50 -20.83 15.90 3.01
C ARG A 50 -21.87 16.40 2.01
N LEU A 51 -23.14 16.51 2.43
CA LEU A 51 -24.26 16.99 1.58
C LEU A 51 -24.09 18.47 1.17
N VAL A 52 -23.50 19.30 2.03
CA VAL A 52 -23.16 20.70 1.71
C VAL A 52 -21.80 20.86 1.01
N GLY A 53 -21.14 19.76 0.61
CA GLY A 53 -19.82 19.82 -0.05
C GLY A 53 -18.67 20.26 0.87
N ILE A 54 -18.95 20.43 2.16
CA ILE A 54 -17.97 20.68 3.20
C ILE A 54 -17.46 19.31 3.63
N GLY A 55 -16.62 18.68 2.80
CA GLY A 55 -15.86 17.53 3.28
C GLY A 55 -15.14 17.97 4.55
N ARG A 56 -15.43 17.37 5.71
CA ARG A 56 -14.67 17.63 6.93
C ARG A 56 -13.22 17.38 6.53
N ALA A 57 -12.40 18.43 6.49
CA ALA A 57 -11.00 18.29 6.18
C ALA A 57 -10.40 17.42 7.28
N CYS A 58 -10.37 16.11 7.08
CA CYS A 58 -9.58 15.25 7.92
C CYS A 58 -8.16 15.72 7.67
N SER A 59 -7.65 16.51 8.63
CA SER A 59 -6.33 17.12 8.57
C SER A 59 -5.33 15.98 8.44
N THR A 60 -4.80 15.78 7.24
CA THR A 60 -3.73 14.81 7.04
C THR A 60 -2.53 15.35 7.80
N LYS A 61 -2.04 14.59 8.76
CA LYS A 61 -0.89 14.98 9.55
C LYS A 61 0.35 14.51 8.80
N PRO A 62 1.21 15.42 8.32
CA PRO A 62 2.49 14.99 7.74
C PRO A 62 3.37 14.37 8.82
N VAL A 63 4.10 13.33 8.45
CA VAL A 63 5.14 12.71 9.28
C VAL A 63 6.47 12.78 8.55
N LYS A 64 7.58 12.89 9.28
CA LYS A 64 8.91 12.86 8.65
C LYS A 64 9.13 11.50 8.00
N VAL A 65 9.62 11.49 6.76
CA VAL A 65 10.05 10.28 6.06
C VAL A 65 11.20 9.67 6.83
N SER A 66 10.91 8.55 7.48
CA SER A 66 11.86 7.81 8.30
C SER A 66 13.03 7.31 7.44
N THR A 67 14.19 7.08 8.08
CA THR A 67 15.32 6.44 7.41
C THR A 67 15.00 5.03 6.95
N ASP A 68 14.08 4.36 7.66
CA ASP A 68 13.67 3.00 7.37
C ASP A 68 12.81 2.92 6.12
N VAL A 69 11.87 3.86 5.91
CA VAL A 69 11.13 3.98 4.62
C VAL A 69 12.08 4.24 3.46
N LYS A 70 13.04 5.17 3.61
CA LYS A 70 14.02 5.47 2.54
C LYS A 70 14.84 4.25 2.17
N ARG A 71 15.34 3.52 3.18
CA ARG A 71 16.12 2.30 3.00
C ARG A 71 15.29 1.20 2.36
N LEU A 72 14.06 0.99 2.83
CA LEU A 72 13.13 -0.01 2.32
C LEU A 72 12.87 0.17 0.82
N ILE A 73 12.53 1.39 0.40
CA ILE A 73 12.30 1.71 -1.02
C ILE A 73 13.56 1.40 -1.83
N LEU A 74 14.71 1.95 -1.41
CA LEU A 74 15.95 1.81 -2.16
C LEU A 74 16.40 0.35 -2.27
N ASP A 75 16.39 -0.39 -1.16
CA ASP A 75 16.84 -1.78 -1.11
C ASP A 75 15.98 -2.68 -2.00
N LYS A 76 14.64 -2.51 -1.96
CA LYS A 76 13.75 -3.29 -2.83
C LYS A 76 13.90 -2.92 -4.30
N MET A 77 14.01 -1.63 -4.62
CA MET A 77 14.29 -1.20 -5.99
C MET A 77 15.61 -1.79 -6.50
N LEU A 78 16.69 -1.74 -5.71
CA LEU A 78 17.99 -2.30 -6.10
C LEU A 78 17.94 -3.82 -6.24
N LYS A 79 17.25 -4.53 -5.34
CA LYS A 79 17.08 -5.98 -5.40
C LYS A 79 16.33 -6.40 -6.66
N ILE A 80 15.25 -5.70 -7.00
CA ILE A 80 14.48 -5.94 -8.22
C ILE A 80 15.29 -5.60 -9.46
N TRP A 81 15.99 -4.46 -9.45
CA TRP A 81 16.86 -4.04 -10.56
C TRP A 81 17.98 -5.05 -10.82
N ALA A 82 18.68 -5.49 -9.78
CA ALA A 82 19.79 -6.44 -9.88
C ALA A 82 19.37 -7.83 -10.36
N THR A 83 18.09 -8.18 -10.20
CA THR A 83 17.53 -9.47 -10.64
C THR A 83 16.78 -9.38 -11.96
N SER A 84 16.72 -8.19 -12.57
CA SER A 84 16.06 -7.98 -13.84
C SER A 84 17.01 -8.27 -15.01
N THR A 85 16.61 -9.18 -15.89
CA THR A 85 17.34 -9.51 -17.13
C THR A 85 16.62 -8.90 -18.33
N SER A 86 17.26 -8.90 -19.51
CA SER A 86 16.63 -8.44 -20.76
C SER A 86 15.35 -9.21 -21.12
N ALA A 87 15.23 -10.47 -20.67
CA ALA A 87 14.06 -11.32 -20.88
C ALA A 87 12.91 -11.05 -19.89
N ASN A 88 13.21 -10.53 -18.70
CA ASN A 88 12.25 -10.21 -17.64
C ASN A 88 12.27 -8.72 -17.31
N LYS A 89 12.20 -7.90 -18.36
CA LYS A 89 12.19 -6.43 -18.29
C LYS A 89 11.07 -6.00 -17.32
N LEU A 90 11.40 -5.09 -16.41
CA LEU A 90 10.42 -4.54 -15.47
C LEU A 90 9.38 -3.76 -16.26
N ASP A 91 8.13 -4.15 -16.14
CA ASP A 91 7.00 -3.44 -16.72
C ASP A 91 6.30 -2.65 -15.61
N LEU A 92 6.39 -1.33 -15.67
CA LEU A 92 5.64 -0.44 -14.79
C LEU A 92 4.45 0.21 -15.51
N THR A 93 4.14 -0.16 -16.76
CA THR A 93 3.00 0.40 -17.50
C THR A 93 1.65 -0.03 -16.92
N ARG A 94 1.64 -1.13 -16.16
CA ARG A 94 0.49 -1.63 -15.39
C ARG A 94 0.94 -2.17 -14.05
N PHE A 95 0.02 -2.17 -13.08
CA PHE A 95 0.25 -2.80 -11.79
C PHE A 95 -0.38 -4.20 -11.81
N HIS A 96 0.43 -5.23 -11.55
CA HIS A 96 -0.01 -6.63 -11.52
C HIS A 96 0.59 -7.42 -10.35
N GLY A 97 1.28 -6.75 -9.40
CA GLY A 97 1.90 -7.41 -8.26
C GLY A 97 3.10 -8.30 -8.63
N GLU A 98 3.79 -8.00 -9.74
CA GLU A 98 4.87 -8.83 -10.25
C GLU A 98 6.03 -8.93 -9.25
N TRP A 99 6.33 -7.86 -8.52
CA TRP A 99 7.46 -7.83 -7.59
C TRP A 99 7.17 -8.75 -6.41
N ALA A 100 5.92 -8.76 -5.94
CA ALA A 100 5.46 -9.67 -4.89
C ALA A 100 5.52 -11.13 -5.34
N GLN A 101 5.11 -11.45 -6.57
CA GLN A 101 5.22 -12.81 -7.11
C GLN A 101 6.69 -13.27 -7.24
N ARG A 102 7.56 -12.41 -7.78
CA ARG A 102 9.01 -12.67 -7.87
C ARG A 102 9.61 -12.86 -6.49
N TRP A 103 9.14 -12.08 -5.50
CA TRP A 103 9.54 -12.23 -4.11
C TRP A 103 9.20 -13.62 -3.59
N VAL A 104 7.95 -14.10 -3.76
CA VAL A 104 7.53 -15.42 -3.27
C VAL A 104 8.40 -16.52 -3.88
N LYS A 105 8.57 -16.50 -5.21
CA LYS A 105 9.39 -17.49 -5.94
C LYS A 105 10.85 -17.51 -5.47
N ARG A 106 11.40 -16.35 -5.09
CA ARG A 106 12.81 -16.24 -4.67
C ARG A 106 12.99 -16.55 -3.19
N TYR A 107 12.11 -16.07 -2.32
CA TYR A 107 12.20 -16.27 -0.88
C TYR A 107 12.10 -17.77 -0.57
N TYR A 108 11.13 -18.44 -1.18
CA TYR A 108 10.86 -19.87 -0.99
C TYR A 108 11.39 -20.75 -2.13
N HIS A 109 12.45 -20.34 -2.83
CA HIS A 109 13.02 -21.11 -3.95
C HIS A 109 13.48 -22.53 -3.57
N HIS A 110 13.68 -22.78 -2.28
CA HIS A 110 14.07 -24.07 -1.72
C HIS A 110 12.87 -24.98 -1.42
N GLU A 111 11.65 -24.43 -1.39
CA GLU A 111 10.43 -25.22 -1.24
C GLU A 111 10.01 -25.81 -2.60
N ALA A 112 9.49 -27.03 -2.59
CA ALA A 112 8.86 -27.60 -3.77
C ALA A 112 7.62 -26.75 -4.13
N PRO A 113 7.35 -26.51 -5.43
CA PRO A 113 6.14 -25.80 -5.83
C PRO A 113 4.91 -26.52 -5.27
N PRO A 114 3.89 -25.78 -4.78
CA PRO A 114 2.73 -26.40 -4.18
C PRO A 114 2.07 -27.35 -5.20
N PRO A 115 1.61 -28.53 -4.76
CA PRO A 115 1.19 -29.60 -5.66
C PRO A 115 -0.10 -29.32 -6.46
N PHE A 116 -0.75 -28.15 -6.30
CA PHE A 116 -2.05 -27.88 -6.91
C PHE A 116 -2.24 -26.41 -7.33
N GLU A 117 -2.89 -26.23 -8.49
CA GLU A 117 -3.58 -24.97 -8.83
C GLU A 117 -4.82 -24.84 -7.92
N PHE A 118 -4.94 -23.70 -7.23
CA PHE A 118 -5.98 -23.50 -6.21
C PHE A 118 -7.39 -23.48 -6.81
N THR A 119 -8.20 -24.48 -6.47
CA THR A 119 -9.66 -24.48 -6.70
C THR A 119 -10.39 -24.20 -5.38
N ALA A 120 -11.38 -23.31 -5.41
CA ALA A 120 -12.23 -23.03 -4.26
C ALA A 120 -12.98 -24.30 -3.81
N GLY A 121 -12.62 -24.89 -2.66
CA GLY A 121 -13.32 -26.06 -2.10
C GLY A 121 -12.49 -27.05 -1.26
N THR A 122 -11.20 -26.84 -1.02
CA THR A 122 -10.35 -27.74 -0.22
C THR A 122 -10.70 -27.70 1.27
N SER A 123 -10.67 -28.85 1.96
CA SER A 123 -11.07 -29.00 3.37
C SER A 123 -10.16 -28.23 4.35
N ASP A 124 -10.68 -27.85 5.52
CA ASP A 124 -9.96 -27.06 6.53
C ASP A 124 -8.68 -27.76 7.06
N GLU A 125 -8.63 -29.09 7.03
CA GLU A 125 -7.45 -29.88 7.45
C GLU A 125 -6.30 -29.82 6.43
N GLU A 126 -6.58 -29.80 5.12
CA GLU A 126 -5.57 -29.58 4.07
C GLU A 126 -5.05 -28.13 4.08
N GLN A 127 -5.88 -27.18 4.51
CA GLN A 127 -5.48 -25.79 4.65
C GLN A 127 -4.55 -25.55 5.84
N ALA A 128 -4.58 -26.38 6.88
CA ALA A 128 -3.73 -26.23 8.07
C ALA A 128 -2.26 -26.66 7.81
N SER A 129 -2.03 -27.64 6.93
CA SER A 129 -0.71 -28.23 6.63
C SER A 129 0.07 -27.53 5.50
N ALA A 130 -0.48 -26.46 4.95
CA ALA A 130 0.09 -25.77 3.79
C ALA A 130 1.36 -24.98 4.12
N SER A 131 2.38 -25.09 3.25
CA SER A 131 3.68 -24.44 3.43
C SER A 131 3.59 -22.91 3.45
N PRO A 132 4.57 -22.19 4.05
CA PRO A 132 4.62 -20.73 4.03
C PRO A 132 4.58 -20.13 2.61
N SER A 133 5.23 -20.76 1.63
CA SER A 133 5.12 -20.37 0.22
C SER A 133 3.68 -20.47 -0.29
N ALA A 134 2.97 -21.55 0.03
CA ALA A 134 1.57 -21.73 -0.37
C ALA A 134 0.66 -20.66 0.26
N ARG A 135 0.90 -20.26 1.53
CA ARG A 135 0.20 -19.15 2.19
C ARG A 135 0.40 -17.83 1.44
N ALA A 136 1.65 -17.50 1.15
CA ALA A 136 1.98 -16.26 0.44
C ALA A 136 1.36 -16.24 -0.97
N GLN A 137 1.38 -17.35 -1.70
CA GLN A 137 0.75 -17.46 -3.02
C GLN A 137 -0.77 -17.32 -2.93
N ARG A 138 -1.42 -17.97 -1.96
CA ARG A 138 -2.87 -17.81 -1.73
C ARG A 138 -3.22 -16.37 -1.40
N ALA A 139 -2.48 -15.70 -0.53
CA ALA A 139 -2.70 -14.30 -0.21
C ALA A 139 -2.66 -13.41 -1.48
N LEU A 140 -1.67 -13.60 -2.36
CA LEU A 140 -1.60 -12.88 -3.63
C LEU A 140 -2.78 -13.23 -4.56
N TRP A 141 -3.16 -14.50 -4.64
CA TRP A 141 -4.27 -14.96 -5.48
C TRP A 141 -5.64 -14.44 -5.01
N ILE A 142 -5.95 -14.56 -3.72
CA ILE A 142 -7.21 -14.06 -3.12
C ILE A 142 -7.32 -12.54 -3.30
N SER A 143 -6.21 -11.81 -3.13
CA SER A 143 -6.20 -10.36 -3.36
C SER A 143 -6.47 -9.95 -4.81
N ARG A 144 -6.45 -10.91 -5.74
CA ARG A 144 -6.58 -10.72 -7.19
C ARG A 144 -5.62 -9.65 -7.71
N ILE A 145 -4.42 -9.53 -7.13
CA ILE A 145 -3.47 -8.44 -7.39
C ILE A 145 -3.07 -8.31 -8.88
N GLN A 146 -3.23 -9.39 -9.65
CA GLN A 146 -2.97 -9.42 -11.09
C GLN A 146 -4.11 -8.86 -11.92
N ASP A 147 -5.36 -9.05 -11.52
CA ASP A 147 -6.52 -8.77 -12.38
C ASP A 147 -7.41 -7.64 -11.84
N LEU A 148 -7.22 -7.29 -10.56
CA LEU A 148 -7.94 -6.22 -9.90
C LEU A 148 -7.35 -4.86 -10.29
N GLY A 149 -8.22 -3.88 -10.50
CA GLY A 149 -7.80 -2.51 -10.80
C GLY A 149 -6.95 -1.92 -9.67
N PHE A 150 -5.94 -1.13 -10.03
CA PHE A 150 -4.93 -0.58 -9.11
C PHE A 150 -5.54 0.06 -7.85
N VAL A 151 -6.57 0.90 -7.99
CA VAL A 151 -7.21 1.59 -6.86
C VAL A 151 -7.85 0.61 -5.89
N ALA A 152 -8.49 -0.45 -6.38
CA ALA A 152 -9.08 -1.48 -5.54
C ALA A 152 -8.00 -2.34 -4.88
N SER A 153 -6.88 -2.64 -5.57
CA SER A 153 -5.73 -3.30 -4.95
C SER A 153 -5.13 -2.46 -3.81
N VAL A 154 -4.96 -1.15 -4.00
CA VAL A 154 -4.51 -0.23 -2.93
C VAL A 154 -5.43 -0.34 -1.72
N PHE A 155 -6.74 -0.37 -1.93
CA PHE A 155 -7.72 -0.49 -0.85
C PHE A 155 -7.58 -1.81 -0.08
N ILE A 156 -7.54 -2.96 -0.78
CA ILE A 156 -7.37 -4.29 -0.16
C ILE A 156 -6.10 -4.29 0.68
N TRP A 157 -4.96 -3.93 0.07
CA TRP A 157 -3.67 -4.01 0.73
C TRP A 157 -3.54 -3.01 1.90
N HIS A 158 -4.22 -1.87 1.84
CA HIS A 158 -4.31 -0.91 2.95
C HIS A 158 -4.97 -1.56 4.17
N LEU A 159 -6.13 -2.19 3.98
CA LEU A 159 -6.82 -2.92 5.03
C LEU A 159 -6.01 -4.12 5.53
N VAL A 160 -5.41 -4.88 4.62
CA VAL A 160 -4.55 -6.03 4.98
C VAL A 160 -3.40 -5.60 5.87
N THR A 161 -2.75 -4.49 5.53
CA THR A 161 -1.64 -3.93 6.32
C THR A 161 -2.10 -3.55 7.72
N ASP A 162 -3.26 -2.91 7.84
CA ASP A 162 -3.82 -2.51 9.13
C ASP A 162 -4.24 -3.70 9.99
N ILE A 163 -4.94 -4.68 9.42
CA ILE A 163 -5.37 -5.90 10.12
C ILE A 163 -4.16 -6.68 10.60
N CYS A 164 -3.15 -6.87 9.74
CA CYS A 164 -1.92 -7.55 10.10
C CYS A 164 -1.13 -6.79 11.17
N LEU A 165 -1.12 -5.45 11.13
CA LEU A 165 -0.45 -4.63 12.15
C LEU A 165 -1.10 -4.79 13.52
N GLU A 166 -2.43 -4.79 13.57
CA GLU A 166 -3.19 -4.93 14.82
C GLU A 166 -3.00 -6.33 15.43
N ALA A 167 -2.92 -7.37 14.60
CA ALA A 167 -2.74 -8.75 15.05
C ALA A 167 -1.28 -9.11 15.40
N ASP A 168 -0.29 -8.36 14.90
CA ASP A 168 1.13 -8.68 15.06
C ASP A 168 1.77 -7.92 16.22
N SER A 169 1.84 -8.56 17.39
CA SER A 169 2.47 -8.00 18.60
C SER A 169 4.01 -8.08 18.63
N THR A 170 4.67 -8.50 17.54
CA THR A 170 6.10 -8.85 17.56
C THR A 170 7.04 -7.67 17.27
N ARG A 171 8.05 -7.47 18.13
CA ARG A 171 9.08 -6.42 17.94
C ARG A 171 10.07 -6.70 16.80
N VAL A 172 10.15 -7.94 16.31
CA VAL A 172 11.16 -8.36 15.32
C VAL A 172 10.95 -7.66 13.97
N ALA A 173 9.70 -7.42 13.58
CA ALA A 173 9.36 -6.78 12.32
C ALA A 173 9.10 -5.27 12.45
N GLU A 174 9.35 -4.65 13.62
CA GLU A 174 8.93 -3.28 13.95
C GLU A 174 9.30 -2.23 12.89
N LYS A 175 10.50 -2.35 12.29
CA LYS A 175 10.92 -1.42 11.22
C LYS A 175 10.15 -1.63 9.92
N LEU A 176 9.93 -2.88 9.52
CA LEU A 176 9.18 -3.22 8.31
C LEU A 176 7.69 -2.95 8.49
N THR A 177 7.13 -3.20 9.68
CA THR A 177 5.74 -2.90 10.02
C THR A 177 5.49 -1.39 9.92
N ASN A 178 6.30 -0.57 10.60
CA ASN A 178 6.19 0.88 10.58
C ASN A 178 6.39 1.44 9.16
N SER A 179 7.41 0.97 8.44
CA SER A 179 7.66 1.45 7.07
C SER A 179 6.55 1.05 6.10
N SER A 180 6.00 -0.17 6.22
CA SER A 180 4.86 -0.63 5.42
C SER A 180 3.61 0.18 5.73
N TRP A 181 3.36 0.48 7.00
CA TRP A 181 2.24 1.29 7.44
C TRP A 181 2.34 2.75 6.96
N GLU A 182 3.52 3.37 7.10
CA GLU A 182 3.79 4.73 6.58
C GLU A 182 3.54 4.80 5.07
N LEU A 183 4.03 3.81 4.31
CA LEU A 183 3.83 3.73 2.85
C LEU A 183 2.37 3.47 2.48
N SER A 184 1.70 2.57 3.19
CA SER A 184 0.28 2.25 3.01
C SER A 184 -0.58 3.51 3.16
N ASN A 185 -0.41 4.26 4.26
CA ASN A 185 -1.11 5.51 4.50
C ASN A 185 -0.78 6.60 3.47
N TYR A 186 0.46 6.66 3.01
CA TYR A 186 0.88 7.63 2.00
C TYR A 186 0.26 7.34 0.64
N VAL A 187 0.31 6.08 0.19
CA VAL A 187 -0.33 5.66 -1.07
C VAL A 187 -1.84 5.89 -0.98
N MET A 188 -2.47 5.57 0.15
CA MET A 188 -3.89 5.84 0.36
C MET A 188 -4.20 7.35 0.32
N TYR A 189 -3.34 8.19 0.89
CA TYR A 189 -3.43 9.65 0.78
C TYR A 189 -3.39 10.11 -0.69
N LEU A 190 -2.43 9.60 -1.48
CA LEU A 190 -2.29 9.96 -2.88
C LEU A 190 -3.54 9.57 -3.69
N VAL A 191 -4.08 8.37 -3.45
CA VAL A 191 -5.29 7.89 -4.12
C VAL A 191 -6.52 8.70 -3.70
N VAL A 192 -6.78 8.86 -2.41
CA VAL A 192 -8.05 9.45 -1.93
C VAL A 192 -8.04 10.97 -1.93
N LYS A 193 -7.01 11.60 -1.38
CA LYS A 193 -6.95 13.06 -1.21
C LYS A 193 -6.36 13.74 -2.45
N CYS A 194 -5.34 13.14 -3.08
CA CYS A 194 -4.77 13.70 -4.30
C CYS A 194 -5.45 13.23 -5.59
N LYS A 195 -6.34 12.23 -5.52
CA LYS A 195 -7.06 11.65 -6.68
C LYS A 195 -6.08 11.10 -7.73
N ALA A 196 -4.93 10.60 -7.30
CA ALA A 196 -3.90 10.06 -8.18
C ALA A 196 -4.42 8.77 -8.83
N MET A 197 -4.44 8.74 -10.17
CA MET A 197 -4.88 7.57 -10.94
C MET A 197 -6.33 7.13 -10.63
N VAL A 198 -7.20 8.07 -10.24
CA VAL A 198 -8.62 7.80 -9.92
C VAL A 198 -9.55 8.41 -10.97
N SER A 199 -10.19 7.57 -11.76
CA SER A 199 -11.32 7.88 -12.64
C SER A 199 -12.62 8.08 -11.84
N LYS A 200 -13.71 8.43 -12.54
CA LYS A 200 -15.03 8.53 -11.91
C LYS A 200 -15.48 7.19 -11.32
N TYR A 201 -15.29 6.10 -12.05
CA TYR A 201 -15.68 4.76 -11.61
C TYR A 201 -14.94 4.35 -10.33
N GLU A 202 -13.62 4.57 -10.28
CA GLU A 202 -12.80 4.25 -9.11
C GLU A 202 -13.18 5.11 -7.89
N ARG A 203 -13.61 6.35 -8.10
CA ARG A 203 -14.12 7.20 -7.01
C ARG A 203 -15.41 6.64 -6.41
N ASP A 204 -16.35 6.23 -7.26
CA ASP A 204 -17.63 5.67 -6.83
C ASP A 204 -17.39 4.33 -6.10
N SER A 205 -16.47 3.51 -6.62
CA SER A 205 -16.02 2.27 -5.97
C SER A 205 -15.36 2.50 -4.61
N LEU A 206 -14.43 3.46 -4.49
CA LEU A 206 -13.83 3.84 -3.20
C LEU A 206 -14.88 4.31 -2.19
N SER A 207 -15.86 5.09 -2.64
CA SER A 207 -16.97 5.54 -1.78
C SER A 207 -17.78 4.35 -1.27
N TYR A 208 -18.10 3.40 -2.13
CA TYR A 208 -18.80 2.17 -1.76
C TYR A 208 -17.99 1.33 -0.77
N SER A 209 -16.74 1.02 -1.07
CA SER A 209 -15.88 0.23 -0.18
C SER A 209 -15.71 0.89 1.20
N ARG A 210 -15.58 2.22 1.24
CA ARG A 210 -15.56 2.98 2.50
C ARG A 210 -16.86 2.85 3.28
N GLU A 211 -18.02 2.85 2.61
CA GLU A 211 -19.31 2.63 3.28
C GLU A 211 -19.41 1.23 3.91
N GLN A 212 -18.79 0.22 3.31
CA GLN A 212 -18.72 -1.14 3.86
C GLN A 212 -17.84 -1.21 5.10
N VAL A 213 -16.67 -0.56 5.08
CA VAL A 213 -15.82 -0.43 6.28
C VAL A 213 -16.53 0.37 7.38
N MET A 214 -17.41 1.31 7.02
CA MET A 214 -18.26 2.00 8.00
C MET A 214 -19.41 1.14 8.52
N TRP A 215 -19.72 -0.04 7.97
CA TRP A 215 -20.89 -0.82 8.41
C TRP A 215 -20.82 -1.24 9.90
N PRO A 216 -19.69 -1.73 10.44
CA PRO A 216 -19.59 -2.05 11.88
C PRO A 216 -19.75 -0.84 12.81
N VAL A 217 -19.47 0.38 12.32
CA VAL A 217 -19.77 1.65 13.03
C VAL A 217 -21.26 1.76 13.35
N ILE A 218 -22.13 1.09 12.57
CA ILE A 218 -23.58 1.25 12.66
C ILE A 218 -24.18 0.72 13.95
N LEU A 219 -23.53 -0.26 14.59
CA LEU A 219 -24.04 -1.00 15.75
C LEU A 219 -23.86 -0.30 17.13
N ASP A 220 -23.52 0.99 17.14
CA ASP A 220 -23.47 1.88 18.33
C ASP A 220 -22.63 1.42 19.55
N ARG A 221 -21.63 0.53 19.33
CA ARG A 221 -20.65 0.15 20.36
C ARG A 221 -19.55 1.20 20.54
N PRO A 222 -18.89 1.32 21.71
CA PRO A 222 -17.63 2.06 21.83
C PRO A 222 -16.61 1.54 20.79
N VAL A 223 -15.66 2.39 20.41
CA VAL A 223 -14.69 2.03 19.35
C VAL A 223 -13.33 2.55 19.74
N ASP A 224 -12.56 1.70 20.42
CA ASP A 224 -11.12 1.68 20.20
C ASP A 224 -10.80 0.98 18.86
N ARG A 225 -9.55 1.09 18.40
CA ARG A 225 -9.14 0.59 17.09
C ARG A 225 -9.17 -0.94 17.03
N SER A 226 -8.80 -1.62 18.12
CA SER A 226 -8.79 -3.08 18.21
C SER A 226 -10.23 -3.62 18.12
N GLU A 227 -11.16 -3.06 18.89
CA GLU A 227 -12.59 -3.41 18.83
C GLU A 227 -13.17 -3.13 17.43
N PHE A 228 -12.72 -2.07 16.75
CA PHE A 228 -13.14 -1.80 15.38
C PHE A 228 -12.73 -2.92 14.42
N VAL A 229 -11.47 -3.33 14.49
CA VAL A 229 -10.90 -4.38 13.64
C VAL A 229 -11.56 -5.72 13.96
N GLU A 230 -11.79 -6.07 15.22
CA GLU A 230 -12.51 -7.29 15.60
C GLU A 230 -13.95 -7.33 15.06
N ASN A 231 -14.66 -6.20 15.11
CA ASN A 231 -16.00 -6.10 14.53
C ASN A 231 -15.98 -6.22 12.99
N LEU A 232 -14.91 -5.73 12.35
CA LEU A 232 -14.69 -5.90 10.91
C LEU A 232 -14.48 -7.37 10.54
N LEU A 233 -13.67 -8.08 11.33
CA LEU A 233 -13.35 -9.50 11.13
C LEU A 233 -14.54 -10.43 11.40
N SER A 234 -15.46 -10.06 12.28
CA SER A 234 -16.63 -10.89 12.64
C SER A 234 -17.83 -10.72 11.69
N ALA A 235 -17.82 -9.69 10.84
CA ALA A 235 -18.89 -9.47 9.87
C ALA A 235 -18.67 -10.30 8.59
N ARG A 236 -19.74 -10.85 8.02
CA ARG A 236 -19.68 -11.56 6.74
C ARG A 236 -19.65 -10.56 5.60
N HIS A 237 -18.58 -10.55 4.83
CA HIS A 237 -18.38 -9.67 3.68
C HIS A 237 -18.18 -10.49 2.40
N HIS A 238 -18.80 -10.06 1.30
CA HIS A 238 -18.65 -10.66 -0.04
C HIS A 238 -18.05 -9.64 -1.05
N ASP A 239 -17.35 -8.63 -0.53
CA ASP A 239 -16.81 -7.51 -1.27
C ASP A 239 -15.29 -7.36 -1.03
N VAL A 240 -14.73 -6.22 -1.41
CA VAL A 240 -13.31 -5.88 -1.26
C VAL A 240 -12.82 -6.03 0.19
N LEU A 241 -13.70 -5.84 1.18
CA LEU A 241 -13.36 -6.03 2.58
C LEU A 241 -13.27 -7.52 2.94
N GLY A 242 -14.16 -8.35 2.40
CA GLY A 242 -14.05 -9.81 2.52
C GLY A 242 -12.72 -10.33 1.97
N ASP A 243 -12.34 -9.88 0.77
CA ASP A 243 -11.04 -10.21 0.18
C ASP A 243 -9.88 -9.79 1.11
N ALA A 244 -9.93 -8.58 1.70
CA ALA A 244 -8.89 -8.10 2.61
C ALA A 244 -8.78 -8.95 3.89
N ILE A 245 -9.90 -9.41 4.44
CA ILE A 245 -9.94 -10.29 5.61
C ILE A 245 -9.32 -11.65 5.27
N ASP A 246 -9.70 -12.25 4.15
CA ASP A 246 -9.20 -13.55 3.70
C ASP A 246 -7.70 -13.51 3.38
N VAL A 247 -7.24 -12.43 2.72
CA VAL A 247 -5.81 -12.20 2.46
C VAL A 247 -5.04 -12.06 3.77
N SER A 248 -5.57 -11.28 4.73
CA SER A 248 -4.93 -11.10 6.05
C SER A 248 -4.84 -12.42 6.80
N SER A 249 -5.90 -13.23 6.74
CA SER A 249 -5.94 -14.56 7.35
C SER A 249 -4.83 -15.47 6.80
N GLU A 250 -4.63 -15.51 5.47
CA GLU A 250 -3.53 -16.29 4.89
C GLU A 250 -2.14 -15.75 5.25
N LEU A 251 -1.96 -14.43 5.29
CA LEU A 251 -0.69 -13.82 5.71
C LEU A 251 -0.37 -14.07 7.19
N LEU A 252 -1.37 -13.99 8.07
CA LEU A 252 -1.19 -14.23 9.51
C LEU A 252 -0.80 -15.68 9.83
N LYS A 253 -1.17 -16.62 8.97
CA LYS A 253 -0.73 -18.02 9.04
C LYS A 253 0.71 -18.25 8.56
N MET A 254 1.40 -17.24 8.04
CA MET A 254 2.85 -17.29 7.84
C MET A 254 3.55 -17.16 9.20
N GLU A 255 4.25 -18.21 9.64
CA GLU A 255 4.91 -18.26 10.96
C GLU A 255 5.98 -17.16 11.12
N GLU A 256 6.73 -16.88 10.05
CA GLU A 256 7.78 -15.86 10.06
C GLU A 256 7.21 -14.47 9.78
N ALA A 257 7.05 -13.68 10.84
CA ALA A 257 6.60 -12.28 10.74
C ALA A 257 7.47 -11.45 9.80
N ALA A 258 8.79 -11.66 9.81
CA ALA A 258 9.71 -10.95 8.91
C ALA A 258 9.41 -11.23 7.43
N ALA A 259 9.12 -12.49 7.05
CA ALA A 259 8.74 -12.85 5.69
C ALA A 259 7.40 -12.23 5.29
N ARG A 260 6.40 -12.28 6.19
CA ARG A 260 5.09 -11.63 5.99
C ARG A 260 5.25 -10.14 5.69
N TRP A 261 6.00 -9.42 6.51
CA TRP A 261 6.19 -7.98 6.34
C TRP A 261 7.13 -7.63 5.17
N ASP A 262 8.07 -8.50 4.81
CA ASP A 262 8.86 -8.33 3.58
C ASP A 262 7.98 -8.48 2.33
N LEU A 263 6.98 -9.37 2.33
CA LEU A 263 5.97 -9.46 1.27
C LEU A 263 5.09 -8.21 1.20
N ILE A 264 4.46 -7.82 2.32
CA ILE A 264 3.58 -6.63 2.39
C ILE A 264 4.32 -5.38 1.91
N SER A 265 5.54 -5.16 2.40
CA SER A 265 6.37 -4.03 1.97
C SER A 265 6.77 -4.12 0.49
N THR A 266 6.91 -5.32 -0.08
CA THR A 266 7.18 -5.50 -1.52
C THR A 266 6.02 -4.99 -2.35
N VAL A 267 4.79 -5.31 -1.97
CA VAL A 267 3.58 -4.80 -2.63
C VAL A 267 3.55 -3.27 -2.60
N TRP A 268 3.78 -2.66 -1.44
CA TRP A 268 3.76 -1.20 -1.31
C TRP A 268 4.85 -0.49 -2.10
N VAL A 269 6.07 -1.04 -2.14
CA VAL A 269 7.15 -0.45 -2.93
C VAL A 269 6.86 -0.58 -4.44
N GLU A 270 6.27 -1.68 -4.89
CA GLU A 270 5.80 -1.80 -6.28
C GLU A 270 4.71 -0.77 -6.59
N MET A 271 3.70 -0.63 -5.73
CA MET A 271 2.62 0.35 -5.90
C MET A 271 3.13 1.78 -5.99
N ILE A 272 4.04 2.21 -5.11
CA ILE A 272 4.57 3.58 -5.17
C ILE A 272 5.48 3.79 -6.39
N CYS A 273 6.21 2.77 -6.84
CA CYS A 273 6.99 2.84 -8.09
C CYS A 273 6.08 2.95 -9.31
N TYR A 274 5.00 2.16 -9.35
CA TYR A 274 3.97 2.23 -10.38
C TYR A 274 3.32 3.62 -10.43
N MET A 275 2.91 4.17 -9.29
CA MET A 275 2.35 5.53 -9.23
C MET A 275 3.36 6.59 -9.68
N ALA A 276 4.60 6.50 -9.20
CA ALA A 276 5.67 7.42 -9.55
C ALA A 276 5.95 7.43 -11.06
N HIS A 277 5.91 6.26 -11.69
CA HIS A 277 6.08 6.14 -13.13
C HIS A 277 4.90 6.75 -13.90
N ASN A 278 3.67 6.35 -13.57
CA ASN A 278 2.47 6.64 -14.38
C ASN A 278 1.80 7.98 -14.08
N CYS A 279 2.14 8.64 -12.97
CA CYS A 279 1.62 9.98 -12.72
C CYS A 279 2.30 11.03 -13.62
N GLY A 280 1.48 11.90 -14.22
CA GLY A 280 1.95 12.95 -15.13
C GLY A 280 2.73 14.06 -14.44
N VAL A 281 3.46 14.87 -15.23
CA VAL A 281 4.31 15.96 -14.73
C VAL A 281 3.53 16.95 -13.86
N ALA A 282 2.30 17.29 -14.24
CA ALA A 282 1.45 18.21 -13.47
C ALA A 282 1.11 17.67 -12.07
N PHE A 283 0.91 16.35 -11.93
CA PHE A 283 0.71 15.72 -10.63
C PHE A 283 1.96 15.87 -9.76
N HIS A 284 3.12 15.50 -10.29
CA HIS A 284 4.39 15.59 -9.56
C HIS A 284 4.70 17.04 -9.14
N ALA A 285 4.49 18.02 -10.02
CA ALA A 285 4.67 19.43 -9.71
C ALA A 285 3.75 19.88 -8.56
N LYS A 286 2.47 19.46 -8.56
CA LYS A 286 1.54 19.77 -7.46
C LYS A 286 1.98 19.12 -6.15
N GLN A 287 2.42 17.86 -6.19
CA GLN A 287 2.82 17.14 -4.99
C GLN A 287 4.11 17.69 -4.36
N LEU A 288 5.02 18.25 -5.17
CA LEU A 288 6.21 18.94 -4.67
C LEU A 288 5.87 20.15 -3.78
N CYS A 289 4.73 20.81 -4.03
CA CYS A 289 4.31 22.00 -3.28
C CYS A 289 3.34 21.70 -2.13
N ALA A 290 2.90 20.45 -1.96
CA ALA A 290 1.77 20.10 -1.08
C ALA A 290 2.06 18.94 -0.09
N GLY A 291 3.34 18.58 0.11
CA GLY A 291 3.73 17.49 1.02
C GLY A 291 3.59 16.08 0.44
N GLY A 292 3.47 15.95 -0.89
CA GLY A 292 3.51 14.68 -1.62
C GLY A 292 4.86 14.43 -2.28
N GLU A 293 5.94 15.02 -1.78
CA GLU A 293 7.23 15.06 -2.47
C GLU A 293 7.87 13.68 -2.68
N LEU A 294 7.60 12.70 -1.80
CA LEU A 294 8.21 11.37 -1.84
C LEU A 294 7.96 10.64 -3.18
N VAL A 295 6.73 10.63 -3.71
CA VAL A 295 6.43 9.97 -5.00
C VAL A 295 7.22 10.56 -6.17
N THR A 296 7.51 11.86 -6.11
CA THR A 296 8.36 12.53 -7.10
C THR A 296 9.83 12.11 -6.95
N HIS A 297 10.32 11.95 -5.72
CA HIS A 297 11.67 11.43 -5.48
C HIS A 297 11.82 9.99 -5.96
N VAL A 298 10.80 9.14 -5.76
CA VAL A 298 10.76 7.78 -6.29
C VAL A 298 10.84 7.80 -7.83
N LYS A 299 10.12 8.72 -8.51
CA LYS A 299 10.24 8.89 -9.96
C LYS A 299 11.67 9.22 -10.39
N MET A 300 12.34 10.12 -9.66
CA MET A 300 13.75 10.45 -9.92
C MET A 300 14.67 9.23 -9.74
N LEU A 301 14.45 8.43 -8.69
CA LEU A 301 15.22 7.19 -8.47
C LEU A 301 15.02 6.18 -9.60
N LEU A 302 13.79 5.99 -10.09
CA LEU A 302 13.51 5.13 -11.24
C LEU A 302 14.31 5.57 -12.48
N MET A 303 14.37 6.88 -12.75
CA MET A 303 15.16 7.44 -13.85
C MET A 303 16.66 7.24 -13.65
N ILE A 304 17.19 7.45 -12.44
CA ILE A 304 18.61 7.28 -12.12
C ILE A 304 19.04 5.83 -12.27
N LEU A 305 18.24 4.89 -11.75
CA LEU A 305 18.48 3.45 -11.84
C LEU A 305 18.22 2.91 -13.25
N ARG A 306 17.71 3.76 -14.16
CA ARG A 306 17.37 3.40 -15.54
C ARG A 306 16.43 2.21 -15.59
N PHE A 307 15.40 2.23 -14.72
CA PHE A 307 14.32 1.27 -14.84
C PHE A 307 13.77 1.41 -16.27
N PRO A 308 13.65 0.29 -16.99
CA PRO A 308 12.96 0.32 -18.25
C PRO A 308 11.53 0.74 -17.99
N VAL A 309 11.10 1.84 -18.58
CA VAL A 309 9.71 2.30 -18.52
C VAL A 309 9.20 2.55 -19.93
#